data_AF-A0A849BPT8-F1
#
_entry.id   AF-A0A849BPT8-F1
#
_cell.length_a   1.000
_cell.length_b   1.000
_cell.length_c   1.000
_cell.angle_alpha   90.00
_cell.angle_beta   90.00
_cell.angle_gamma   90.00
#
_symmetry.space_group_name_H-M   'P 1'
#
loop_
_entity.id
_entity.type
_entity.pdbx_description
1 polymer ?
#
loop_
_entity_poly.entity_id
_entity_poly.type
_entity_poly.pdbx_seq_one_letter_code
_entity_poly.pdbx_strand_id
1 'polypeptide(L)'
;DERRSAGRRRAGAGAPRVGPGPGPGAGPRPRAGAGVPGSSDDGTTLEALASGTAVAARLRAHGREARTSRDVVALVRAGDPLALDLVRQAGRDLGEVLSTCVNLLNPGALVVGGSLALAGEDLLAGVREVVYRRSTPLATRHLTIATPRAGADGALLGAALVVAQHLLDPA
;
A
#
# COMPACT_ATOMS: atom_id res chain seq x y z
N ASP A 1 -24.02 0.97 -62.02
CA ASP A 1 -24.68 2.13 -62.66
C ASP A 1 -25.63 2.76 -61.66
N GLU A 2 -25.51 4.04 -61.29
CA GLU A 2 -25.57 5.31 -62.05
C GLU A 2 -27.00 5.91 -62.10
N ARG A 3 -27.25 7.23 -62.04
CA ARG A 3 -26.49 8.37 -61.47
C ARG A 3 -27.41 9.63 -61.41
N ARG A 4 -27.62 10.23 -60.22
CA ARG A 4 -28.12 11.62 -60.02
C ARG A 4 -29.53 11.87 -60.67
N SER A 5 -30.19 13.04 -60.74
CA SER A 5 -30.08 14.45 -60.26
C SER A 5 -31.53 15.02 -60.14
N ALA A 6 -31.94 16.17 -59.57
CA ALA A 6 -31.46 17.25 -58.67
C ALA A 6 -32.75 18.00 -58.15
N GLY A 7 -32.78 19.06 -57.33
CA GLY A 7 -31.77 19.81 -56.56
C GLY A 7 -32.21 21.27 -56.25
N ARG A 8 -31.59 21.91 -55.23
CA ARG A 8 -31.59 23.37 -54.90
C ARG A 8 -32.90 24.09 -54.47
N ARG A 9 -32.87 24.68 -53.26
CA ARG A 9 -32.89 26.14 -52.90
C ARG A 9 -32.82 26.29 -51.37
N ARG A 10 -31.93 27.13 -50.79
CA ARG A 10 -32.06 28.57 -50.38
C ARG A 10 -33.26 28.86 -49.43
N ALA A 11 -33.16 29.69 -48.38
CA ALA A 11 -32.02 30.26 -47.62
C ALA A 11 -32.54 31.06 -46.39
N GLY A 12 -31.76 31.12 -45.29
CA GLY A 12 -32.03 31.97 -44.11
C GLY A 12 -33.13 31.43 -43.16
N ALA A 13 -33.34 31.98 -41.96
CA ALA A 13 -32.52 32.89 -41.15
C ALA A 13 -32.94 32.82 -39.66
N GLY A 14 -32.05 33.16 -38.72
CA GLY A 14 -32.40 33.28 -37.30
C GLY A 14 -31.28 32.82 -36.35
N ALA A 15 -30.82 33.72 -35.48
CA ALA A 15 -29.97 33.40 -34.34
C ALA A 15 -30.81 33.43 -33.04
N PRO A 16 -30.27 32.90 -31.94
CA PRO A 16 -30.06 33.83 -30.81
C PRO A 16 -28.64 33.74 -30.24
N ARG A 17 -28.14 34.89 -29.74
CA ARG A 17 -26.96 34.99 -28.87
C ARG A 17 -27.41 35.47 -27.49
N VAL A 18 -27.13 34.71 -26.43
CA VAL A 18 -26.77 35.25 -25.11
C VAL A 18 -26.02 34.19 -24.29
N GLY A 19 -24.90 34.59 -23.69
CA GLY A 19 -24.50 34.08 -22.36
C GLY A 19 -25.14 34.95 -21.28
N PRO A 20 -24.94 34.70 -19.97
CA PRO A 20 -23.60 34.46 -19.40
C PRO A 20 -23.56 33.36 -18.30
N GLY A 21 -22.43 33.25 -17.60
CA GLY A 21 -22.36 32.63 -16.26
C GLY A 21 -21.37 31.45 -16.13
N PRO A 22 -20.22 31.60 -15.46
CA PRO A 22 -19.39 30.47 -15.06
C PRO A 22 -19.97 29.80 -13.79
N GLY A 23 -20.04 28.45 -13.79
CA GLY A 23 -20.38 27.68 -12.60
C GLY A 23 -19.23 27.68 -11.56
N PRO A 24 -19.53 27.73 -10.25
CA PRO A 24 -18.51 27.73 -9.19
C PRO A 24 -17.92 26.32 -8.97
N GLY A 25 -16.68 26.24 -8.47
CA GLY A 25 -16.09 24.99 -7.98
C GLY A 25 -14.59 24.80 -8.19
N ALA A 26 -13.95 25.59 -9.05
CA ALA A 26 -12.50 25.53 -9.29
C ALA A 26 -11.71 26.20 -8.15
N GLY A 27 -11.60 25.53 -7.01
CA GLY A 27 -10.74 25.95 -5.89
C GLY A 27 -9.26 26.05 -6.31
N PRO A 28 -8.47 26.94 -5.69
CA PRO A 28 -7.09 27.18 -6.11
C PRO A 28 -6.22 25.94 -5.83
N ARG A 29 -5.54 25.44 -6.88
CA ARG A 29 -4.46 24.48 -6.69
C ARG A 29 -3.30 25.19 -5.97
N PRO A 30 -2.85 24.75 -4.79
CA PRO A 30 -1.66 25.31 -4.18
C PRO A 30 -0.45 25.07 -5.10
N ARG A 31 0.46 26.06 -5.17
CA ARG A 31 1.69 25.94 -5.94
C ARG A 31 2.61 24.93 -5.25
N ALA A 32 3.29 24.09 -6.03
CA ALA A 32 4.26 23.15 -5.52
C ALA A 32 5.43 23.89 -4.84
N GLY A 33 5.51 23.81 -3.51
CA GLY A 33 6.73 24.07 -2.75
C GLY A 33 7.63 22.83 -2.77
N ALA A 34 8.93 23.01 -2.61
CA ALA A 34 9.87 21.89 -2.58
C ALA A 34 9.72 21.08 -1.27
N GLY A 35 9.12 19.89 -1.37
CA GLY A 35 8.96 18.93 -0.28
C GLY A 35 9.86 17.70 -0.45
N VAL A 36 10.15 17.02 0.66
CA VAL A 36 11.00 15.81 0.68
C VAL A 36 10.25 14.64 0.02
N PRO A 37 10.86 13.89 -0.93
CA PRO A 37 10.20 12.78 -1.60
C PRO A 37 10.06 11.56 -0.67
N GLY A 38 8.90 11.41 0.00
CA GLY A 38 8.62 10.22 0.80
C GLY A 38 7.41 10.26 1.75
N SER A 39 6.73 11.39 1.93
CA SER A 39 5.53 11.49 2.79
C SER A 39 4.25 11.65 1.98
N SER A 40 3.30 10.73 2.19
CA SER A 40 1.93 10.82 1.65
C SER A 40 1.15 11.95 2.33
N ASP A 41 0.92 13.05 1.60
CA ASP A 41 0.35 14.30 2.13
C ASP A 41 -1.20 14.32 2.16
N ASP A 42 -1.81 13.13 2.13
CA ASP A 42 -3.26 12.88 2.27
C ASP A 42 -3.66 12.50 3.71
N GLY A 43 -2.70 12.43 4.63
CA GLY A 43 -2.92 12.15 6.05
C GLY A 43 -3.25 10.69 6.37
N THR A 44 -3.14 9.77 5.41
CA THR A 44 -3.30 8.33 5.67
C THR A 44 -2.07 7.75 6.37
N THR A 45 -2.30 6.95 7.40
CA THR A 45 -1.22 6.26 8.12
C THR A 45 -0.90 4.93 7.46
N LEU A 46 0.34 4.45 7.60
CA LEU A 46 0.74 3.11 7.14
C LEU A 46 -0.15 2.00 7.74
N GLU A 47 -0.59 2.18 8.99
CA GLU A 47 -1.58 1.33 9.65
C GLU A 47 -2.92 1.30 8.88
N ALA A 48 -3.42 2.44 8.40
CA ALA A 48 -4.66 2.53 7.64
C ALA A 48 -4.58 1.93 6.22
N LEU A 49 -3.37 1.73 5.69
CA LEU A 49 -3.13 1.15 4.35
C LEU A 49 -2.82 -0.35 4.41
N ALA A 50 -1.92 -0.75 5.32
CA ALA A 50 -1.24 -2.05 5.31
C ALA A 50 -1.54 -2.96 6.51
N SER A 51 -2.33 -2.52 7.50
CA SER A 51 -2.75 -3.39 8.60
C SER A 51 -3.68 -4.52 8.12
N GLY A 52 -3.71 -5.63 8.87
CA GLY A 52 -4.60 -6.76 8.55
C GLY A 52 -6.09 -6.39 8.66
N THR A 53 -6.44 -5.38 9.45
CA THR A 53 -7.81 -4.82 9.54
C THR A 53 -8.12 -3.91 8.35
N ALA A 54 -7.17 -3.12 7.84
CA ALA A 54 -7.32 -2.36 6.60
C ALA A 54 -7.52 -3.28 5.39
N VAL A 55 -6.69 -4.33 5.26
CA VAL A 55 -6.85 -5.34 4.20
C VAL A 55 -8.20 -6.08 4.33
N ALA A 56 -8.63 -6.46 5.54
CA ALA A 56 -9.94 -7.05 5.78
C ALA A 56 -11.11 -6.11 5.40
N ALA A 57 -10.98 -4.80 5.66
CA ALA A 57 -11.96 -3.80 5.23
C ALA A 57 -12.03 -3.66 3.71
N ARG A 58 -10.87 -3.61 3.03
CA ARG A 58 -10.77 -3.58 1.56
C ARG A 58 -11.38 -4.85 0.93
N LEU A 59 -11.17 -6.02 1.52
CA LEU A 59 -11.80 -7.28 1.11
C LEU A 59 -13.33 -7.26 1.27
N ARG A 60 -13.86 -6.77 2.39
CA ARG A 60 -15.31 -6.62 2.60
C ARG A 60 -15.97 -5.66 1.61
N ALA A 61 -15.29 -4.58 1.23
CA ALA A 61 -15.78 -3.67 0.19
C ALA A 61 -15.96 -4.33 -1.18
N HIS A 62 -15.32 -5.48 -1.42
CA HIS A 62 -15.44 -6.31 -2.62
C HIS A 62 -16.22 -7.62 -2.37
N GLY A 63 -17.04 -7.66 -1.31
CA GLY A 63 -17.93 -8.80 -1.03
C GLY A 63 -17.26 -10.06 -0.48
N ARG A 64 -16.04 -9.97 0.09
CA ARG A 64 -15.39 -11.09 0.80
C ARG A 64 -15.66 -11.03 2.30
N GLU A 65 -15.94 -12.17 2.91
CA GLU A 65 -16.09 -12.29 4.36
C GLU A 65 -14.71 -12.26 5.06
N ALA A 66 -14.20 -11.04 5.32
CA ALA A 66 -12.99 -10.81 6.11
C ALA A 66 -13.23 -9.78 7.21
N ARG A 67 -13.29 -10.22 8.46
CA ARG A 67 -13.52 -9.37 9.66
C ARG A 67 -12.22 -9.17 10.44
N THR A 68 -11.30 -10.15 10.41
CA THR A 68 -10.01 -10.16 11.11
C THR A 68 -8.84 -10.44 10.17
N SER A 69 -7.61 -10.12 10.60
CA SER A 69 -6.38 -10.50 9.88
C SER A 69 -6.25 -12.02 9.65
N ARG A 70 -6.83 -12.87 10.51
CA ARG A 70 -6.79 -14.33 10.33
C ARG A 70 -7.64 -14.76 9.14
N ASP A 71 -8.74 -14.07 8.90
CA ASP A 71 -9.66 -14.31 7.78
C ASP A 71 -8.98 -13.93 6.45
N VAL A 72 -8.23 -12.82 6.43
CA VAL A 72 -7.37 -12.42 5.31
C VAL A 72 -6.34 -13.51 5.00
N VAL A 73 -5.68 -14.04 6.03
CA VAL A 73 -4.68 -15.12 5.90
C VAL A 73 -5.32 -16.43 5.44
N ALA A 74 -6.57 -16.72 5.85
CA ALA A 74 -7.32 -17.86 5.35
C ALA A 74 -7.68 -17.70 3.86
N LEU A 75 -8.11 -16.52 3.42
CA LEU A 75 -8.39 -16.23 2.00
C LEU A 75 -7.14 -16.31 1.13
N VAL A 76 -5.99 -15.80 1.59
CA VAL A 76 -4.68 -15.97 0.93
C VAL A 76 -4.33 -17.46 0.78
N ARG A 77 -4.48 -18.24 1.86
CA ARG A 77 -4.20 -19.70 1.83
C ARG A 77 -5.19 -20.50 0.99
N ALA A 78 -6.41 -19.99 0.80
CA ALA A 78 -7.39 -20.54 -0.14
C ALA A 78 -7.13 -20.11 -1.60
N GLY A 79 -6.13 -19.26 -1.86
CA GLY A 79 -5.78 -18.81 -3.20
C GLY A 79 -6.69 -17.73 -3.77
N ASP A 80 -7.42 -16.98 -2.94
CA ASP A 80 -8.28 -15.89 -3.43
C ASP A 80 -7.42 -14.78 -4.08
N PRO A 81 -7.61 -14.47 -5.39
CA PRO A 81 -6.73 -13.54 -6.10
C PRO A 81 -6.73 -12.13 -5.52
N LEU A 82 -7.88 -11.65 -5.02
CA LEU A 82 -7.99 -10.31 -4.45
C LEU A 82 -7.30 -10.24 -3.08
N ALA A 83 -7.38 -11.29 -2.25
CA ALA A 83 -6.64 -11.37 -1.00
C ALA A 83 -5.13 -11.40 -1.24
N LEU A 84 -4.67 -12.17 -2.24
CA LEU A 84 -3.26 -12.22 -2.66
C LEU A 84 -2.76 -10.84 -3.10
N ASP A 85 -3.48 -10.16 -4.00
CA ASP A 85 -3.07 -8.85 -4.52
C ASP A 85 -3.12 -7.73 -3.47
N LEU A 86 -4.12 -7.74 -2.58
CA LEU A 86 -4.21 -6.76 -1.49
C LEU A 86 -3.14 -6.97 -0.42
N VAL A 87 -2.75 -8.22 -0.12
CA VAL A 87 -1.63 -8.51 0.80
C VAL A 87 -0.29 -8.17 0.17
N ARG A 88 -0.09 -8.45 -1.13
CA ARG A 88 1.09 -8.00 -1.88
C ARG A 88 1.19 -6.48 -1.93
N GLN A 89 0.05 -5.77 -2.06
CA GLN A 89 0.02 -4.31 -2.00
C GLN A 89 0.39 -3.80 -0.60
N ALA A 90 -0.20 -4.34 0.47
CA ALA A 90 0.21 -3.99 1.84
C ALA A 90 1.72 -4.24 2.07
N GLY A 91 2.28 -5.31 1.48
CA GLY A 91 3.72 -5.56 1.47
C GLY A 91 4.52 -4.47 0.75
N ARG A 92 4.06 -3.97 -0.40
CA ARG A 92 4.68 -2.83 -1.09
C ARG A 92 4.59 -1.54 -0.28
N ASP A 93 3.43 -1.27 0.31
CA ASP A 93 3.18 -0.07 1.13
C ASP A 93 4.10 -0.04 2.36
N LEU A 94 4.29 -1.19 3.03
CA LEU A 94 5.33 -1.38 4.07
C LEU A 94 6.74 -1.17 3.50
N GLY A 95 7.03 -1.78 2.34
CA GLY A 95 8.34 -1.73 1.69
C GLY A 95 8.79 -0.33 1.30
N GLU A 96 7.88 0.58 0.98
CA GLU A 96 8.20 1.99 0.69
C GLU A 96 8.80 2.70 1.91
N VAL A 97 8.17 2.57 3.08
CA VAL A 97 8.68 3.15 4.34
C VAL A 97 9.95 2.43 4.80
N LEU A 98 9.97 1.10 4.73
CA LEU A 98 11.12 0.29 5.17
C LEU A 98 12.38 0.48 4.31
N SER A 99 12.24 0.88 3.03
CA SER A 99 13.38 1.20 2.15
C SER A 99 14.26 2.30 2.73
N THR A 100 13.66 3.29 3.39
CA THR A 100 14.36 4.38 4.08
C THR A 100 15.12 3.87 5.30
N CYS A 101 14.49 3.03 6.13
CA CYS A 101 15.14 2.39 7.28
C CYS A 101 16.35 1.53 6.85
N VAL A 102 16.21 0.75 5.77
CA VAL A 102 17.31 -0.06 5.21
C VAL A 102 18.46 0.82 4.73
N ASN A 103 18.18 1.89 3.98
CA ASN A 103 19.21 2.81 3.47
C ASN A 103 19.96 3.57 4.58
N LEU A 104 19.29 3.91 5.69
CA LEU A 104 19.89 4.66 6.80
C LEU A 104 20.62 3.76 7.81
N LEU A 105 20.12 2.55 8.08
CA LEU A 105 20.61 1.69 9.16
C LEU A 105 21.49 0.52 8.68
N ASN A 106 21.48 0.19 7.38
CA ASN A 106 22.18 -0.97 6.80
C ASN A 106 22.04 -2.28 7.62
N PRO A 107 20.80 -2.73 7.95
CA PRO A 107 20.60 -3.85 8.87
C PRO A 107 20.86 -5.20 8.18
N GLY A 108 21.53 -6.12 8.86
CA GLY A 108 21.71 -7.51 8.38
C GLY A 108 20.42 -8.34 8.38
N ALA A 109 19.38 -7.91 9.11
CA ALA A 109 18.09 -8.59 9.16
C ALA A 109 16.94 -7.60 9.32
N LEU A 110 15.82 -7.89 8.66
CA LEU A 110 14.53 -7.21 8.78
C LEU A 110 13.46 -8.29 8.98
N VAL A 111 12.81 -8.27 10.13
CA VAL A 111 11.87 -9.32 10.57
C VAL A 111 10.45 -8.76 10.61
N VAL A 112 9.59 -9.24 9.71
CA VAL A 112 8.19 -8.80 9.62
C VAL A 112 7.31 -9.70 10.48
N GLY A 113 6.81 -9.15 11.59
CA GLY A 113 5.93 -9.85 12.54
C GLY A 113 4.46 -9.43 12.45
N GLY A 114 3.66 -9.89 13.42
CA GLY A 114 2.25 -9.53 13.55
C GLY A 114 1.29 -10.47 12.81
N SER A 115 -0.01 -10.23 12.98
CA SER A 115 -1.07 -11.14 12.51
C SER A 115 -1.18 -11.29 10.99
N LEU A 116 -0.84 -10.24 10.23
CA LEU A 116 -0.84 -10.28 8.76
C LEU A 116 0.39 -11.01 8.18
N ALA A 117 1.53 -11.03 8.91
CA ALA A 117 2.72 -11.76 8.49
C ALA A 117 2.53 -13.29 8.42
N LEU A 118 1.43 -13.81 8.97
CA LEU A 118 1.00 -15.20 8.81
C LEU A 118 0.51 -15.53 7.38
N ALA A 119 0.35 -14.53 6.51
CA ALA A 119 0.23 -14.68 5.06
C ALA A 119 1.57 -15.10 4.40
N GLY A 120 2.70 -14.93 5.10
CA GLY A 120 4.01 -15.41 4.67
C GLY A 120 4.53 -14.72 3.43
N GLU A 121 4.88 -15.52 2.42
CA GLU A 121 5.67 -15.08 1.27
C GLU A 121 4.95 -14.06 0.37
N ASP A 122 3.62 -13.99 0.33
CA ASP A 122 2.92 -12.95 -0.44
C ASP A 122 3.11 -11.55 0.14
N LEU A 123 3.16 -11.42 1.48
CA LEU A 123 3.48 -10.15 2.14
C LEU A 123 4.97 -9.83 1.96
N LEU A 124 5.85 -10.81 2.19
CA LEU A 124 7.30 -10.62 2.05
C LEU A 124 7.74 -10.34 0.61
N ALA A 125 7.05 -10.89 -0.39
CA ALA A 125 7.30 -10.59 -1.80
C ALA A 125 7.06 -9.11 -2.09
N GLY A 126 5.94 -8.54 -1.63
CA GLY A 126 5.67 -7.10 -1.75
C GLY A 126 6.72 -6.22 -1.05
N VAL A 127 7.16 -6.62 0.15
CA VAL A 127 8.23 -5.90 0.89
C VAL A 127 9.56 -5.95 0.12
N ARG A 128 9.98 -7.16 -0.30
CA ARG A 128 11.23 -7.36 -1.05
C ARG A 128 11.22 -6.63 -2.41
N GLU A 129 10.08 -6.61 -3.11
CA GLU A 129 9.89 -5.91 -4.39
C GLU A 129 10.26 -4.43 -4.29
N VAL A 130 9.82 -3.74 -3.22
CA VAL A 130 10.08 -2.31 -3.06
C VAL A 130 11.44 -2.04 -2.43
N VAL A 131 11.83 -2.80 -1.39
CA VAL A 131 13.13 -2.63 -0.72
C VAL A 131 14.28 -2.87 -1.69
N TYR A 132 14.27 -3.95 -2.47
CA TYR A 132 15.34 -4.19 -3.45
C TYR A 132 15.29 -3.25 -4.67
N ARG A 133 14.17 -2.55 -4.91
CA ARG A 133 14.05 -1.51 -5.95
C ARG A 133 14.49 -0.12 -5.48
N ARG A 134 14.39 0.20 -4.18
CA ARG A 134 14.59 1.56 -3.63
C ARG A 134 15.73 1.67 -2.61
N SER A 135 16.30 0.56 -2.16
CA SER A 135 17.51 0.55 -1.34
C SER A 135 18.78 0.31 -2.15
N THR A 136 19.90 0.87 -1.69
CA THR A 136 21.18 0.75 -2.41
C THR A 136 21.71 -0.68 -2.41
N PRO A 137 22.46 -1.12 -3.45
CA PRO A 137 23.08 -2.46 -3.47
C PRO A 137 24.07 -2.72 -2.33
N LEU A 138 24.59 -1.67 -1.69
CA LEU A 138 25.41 -1.78 -0.48
C LEU A 138 24.55 -2.17 0.74
N ALA A 139 23.43 -1.49 0.93
CA ALA A 139 22.50 -1.68 2.05
C ALA A 139 21.70 -2.99 1.98
N THR A 140 21.60 -3.61 0.80
CA THR A 140 20.85 -4.86 0.59
C THR A 140 21.73 -6.12 0.49
N ARG A 141 23.05 -5.98 0.28
CA ARG A 141 23.99 -7.12 0.08
C ARG A 141 23.92 -8.20 1.16
N HIS A 142 23.69 -7.81 2.41
CA HIS A 142 23.64 -8.72 3.57
C HIS A 142 22.27 -8.73 4.27
N LEU A 143 21.23 -8.15 3.65
CA LEU A 143 19.92 -7.97 4.24
C LEU A 143 19.04 -9.23 4.11
N THR A 144 18.75 -9.87 5.25
CA THR A 144 17.78 -10.99 5.32
C THR A 144 16.37 -10.48 5.65
N ILE A 145 15.40 -10.68 4.74
CA ILE A 145 13.98 -10.32 4.97
C ILE A 145 13.15 -11.59 5.24
N ALA A 146 12.66 -11.74 6.47
CA ALA A 146 12.03 -12.97 6.99
C ALA A 146 10.89 -12.71 7.99
N THR A 147 10.16 -13.76 8.37
CA THR A 147 9.20 -13.78 9.49
C THR A 147 9.87 -14.22 10.81
N PRO A 148 9.30 -13.89 12.00
CA PRO A 148 9.88 -14.25 13.28
C PRO A 148 9.78 -15.75 13.58
N ARG A 149 10.92 -16.40 13.85
CA ARG A 149 11.00 -17.83 14.23
C ARG A 149 10.23 -18.19 15.50
N ALA A 150 10.02 -17.22 16.40
CA ALA A 150 9.32 -17.41 17.67
C ALA A 150 7.79 -17.54 17.55
N GLY A 151 7.22 -17.43 16.34
CA GLY A 151 5.80 -17.67 16.09
C GLY A 151 4.88 -16.79 16.94
N ALA A 152 3.89 -17.40 17.59
CA ALA A 152 2.95 -16.71 18.48
C ALA A 152 3.60 -16.31 19.83
N ASP A 153 4.59 -17.07 20.28
CA ASP A 153 5.17 -16.95 21.63
C ASP A 153 6.22 -15.84 21.74
N GLY A 154 6.60 -15.20 20.62
CA GLY A 154 7.62 -14.15 20.58
C GLY A 154 7.39 -12.98 21.54
N ALA A 155 6.13 -12.63 21.82
CA ALA A 155 5.81 -11.60 22.81
C ALA A 155 6.06 -12.07 24.26
N LEU A 156 5.73 -13.33 24.57
CA LEU A 156 5.95 -13.94 25.88
C LEU A 156 7.43 -14.19 26.14
N LEU A 157 8.15 -14.70 25.14
CA LEU A 157 9.60 -14.88 25.17
C LEU A 157 10.34 -13.54 25.32
N GLY A 158 9.89 -12.49 24.63
CA GLY A 158 10.41 -11.14 24.80
C GLY A 158 10.22 -10.60 26.22
N ALA A 159 9.01 -10.74 26.79
CA ALA A 159 8.73 -10.32 28.16
C ALA A 159 9.58 -11.10 29.19
N ALA A 160 9.71 -12.42 29.02
CA ALA A 160 10.56 -13.26 29.87
C ALA A 160 12.05 -12.87 29.76
N LEU A 161 12.54 -12.54 28.56
CA LEU A 161 13.91 -12.09 28.34
C LEU A 161 14.18 -10.74 29.01
N VAL A 162 13.27 -9.77 28.91
CA VAL A 162 13.41 -8.46 29.58
C VAL A 162 13.48 -8.60 31.10
N VAL A 163 12.65 -9.46 31.69
CA VAL A 163 12.72 -9.76 33.14
C VAL A 163 14.03 -10.47 33.50
N ALA A 164 14.45 -11.44 32.69
CA ALA A 164 15.72 -12.16 32.93
C ALA A 164 16.93 -11.22 32.81
N GLN A 165 16.95 -10.30 31.85
CA GLN A 165 17.99 -9.29 31.70
C GLN A 165 18.05 -8.38 32.94
N HIS A 166 16.91 -7.84 33.38
CA HIS A 166 16.87 -6.98 34.57
C HIS A 166 17.30 -7.67 35.87
N LEU A 167 17.11 -8.99 35.99
CA LEU A 167 17.57 -9.79 37.14
C LEU A 167 19.02 -10.27 37.02
N LEU A 168 19.67 -10.11 35.87
CA LEU A 168 21.03 -10.57 35.58
C LEU A 168 22.01 -9.44 35.22
N ASP A 169 21.53 -8.20 35.10
CA ASP A 169 22.38 -7.01 34.93
C ASP A 169 23.28 -6.84 36.16
N PRO A 170 24.61 -6.71 35.98
CA PRO A 170 25.53 -6.43 37.08
C PRO A 170 25.34 -4.99 37.58
N ALA A 171 25.27 -4.83 38.90
CA ALA A 171 25.15 -3.54 39.60
C ALA A 171 26.46 -2.76 39.70
#